data_AF-G8H2W4-F1
#
_entry.id   AF-G8H2W4-F1
#
_cell.length_a   1.000
_cell.length_b   1.000
_cell.length_c   1.000
_cell.angle_alpha   90.00
_cell.angle_beta   90.00
_cell.angle_gamma   90.00
#
_symmetry.space_group_name_H-M   'P 1'
#
loop_
_entity.id
_entity.type
_entity.pdbx_description
1 polymer ?
#
loop_
_entity_poly.entity_id
_entity_poly.type
_entity_poly.pdbx_seq_one_letter_code
_entity_poly.pdbx_strand_id
1 'polypeptide(L)'
;HHSIIWHSSVSPSGKVWCDIVTKIRIGGDVAIPASVLCITRQLESIAAARTASFSAQDRRRRQLVDLAIGLGLPVLVKILHTVVQGHRYDILKGVGCIPSTYWSLPAIFLVVIWPLVLNIIAAVYAVLAMRLFVARRYQFARLLEASKSAVSTSRFVRLMALASLQIIYAFPVALALRILQFVTVPFAKYDGWQNVHYGFGYIERVTAD
;
A
#
# COMPACT_ATOMS: atom_id res chain seq x y z
N HIS A 1 -25.57 -4.62 2.21
CA HIS A 1 -26.23 -5.69 1.43
C HIS A 1 -25.24 -6.65 0.75
N HIS A 2 -24.28 -7.25 1.47
CA HIS A 2 -23.28 -8.19 0.89
C HIS A 2 -23.21 -9.55 1.62
N SER A 3 -24.18 -9.85 2.48
CA SER A 3 -24.16 -11.03 3.36
C SER A 3 -24.97 -12.24 2.85
N ILE A 4 -25.70 -12.13 1.74
CA ILE A 4 -26.68 -13.17 1.32
C ILE A 4 -26.07 -14.31 0.47
N ILE A 5 -24.84 -14.16 -0.05
CA ILE A 5 -24.23 -15.18 -0.94
C ILE A 5 -23.56 -16.34 -0.15
N TRP A 6 -23.42 -16.23 1.18
CA TRP A 6 -22.51 -17.08 1.96
C TRP A 6 -23.19 -18.13 2.85
N HIS A 7 -24.49 -18.39 2.69
CA HIS A 7 -25.25 -19.16 3.68
C HIS A 7 -25.13 -20.70 3.59
N SER A 8 -24.65 -21.30 2.50
CA SER A 8 -24.55 -22.78 2.47
C SER A 8 -23.60 -23.40 1.45
N SER A 9 -23.24 -22.72 0.37
CA SER A 9 -22.21 -23.21 -0.57
C SER A 9 -21.61 -22.02 -1.32
N VAL A 10 -20.28 -21.98 -1.47
CA VAL A 10 -19.66 -20.98 -2.35
C VAL A 10 -20.05 -21.35 -3.76
N SER A 11 -21.04 -20.65 -4.32
CA SER A 11 -21.38 -20.77 -5.73
C SER A 11 -20.11 -20.61 -6.58
N PRO A 12 -20.03 -21.20 -7.79
CA PRO A 12 -18.87 -21.02 -8.66
C PRO A 12 -18.47 -19.54 -8.83
N SER A 13 -19.47 -18.65 -8.91
CA SER A 13 -19.30 -17.20 -8.96
C SER A 13 -18.66 -16.61 -7.70
N GLY A 14 -19.01 -17.13 -6.51
CA GLY A 14 -18.40 -16.72 -5.24
C GLY A 14 -16.92 -17.10 -5.12
N LYS A 15 -16.50 -18.21 -5.74
CA LYS A 15 -15.08 -18.63 -5.77
C LYS A 15 -14.25 -17.66 -6.61
N VAL A 16 -14.71 -17.36 -7.83
CA VAL A 16 -14.05 -16.41 -8.74
C VAL A 16 -13.94 -15.03 -8.10
N TRP A 17 -15.00 -14.58 -7.42
CA TRP A 17 -14.98 -13.31 -6.69
C TRP A 17 -13.88 -13.27 -5.63
N CYS A 18 -13.72 -14.33 -4.84
CA CYS A 18 -12.71 -14.37 -3.79
C CYS A 18 -11.28 -14.42 -4.31
N ASP A 19 -11.05 -15.09 -5.42
CA ASP A 19 -9.74 -15.04 -6.09
C ASP A 19 -9.36 -13.61 -6.49
N ILE A 20 -10.32 -12.87 -7.05
CA ILE A 20 -10.09 -11.49 -7.47
C ILE A 20 -9.84 -10.61 -6.24
N VAL A 21 -10.74 -10.66 -5.26
CA VAL A 21 -10.68 -9.80 -4.07
C VAL A 21 -9.41 -10.03 -3.26
N THR A 22 -9.03 -11.29 -3.01
CA THR A 22 -7.83 -11.60 -2.21
C THR A 22 -6.55 -11.10 -2.88
N LYS A 23 -6.43 -11.22 -4.20
CA LYS A 23 -5.29 -10.71 -4.97
C LYS A 23 -5.26 -9.18 -5.03
N ILE A 24 -6.42 -8.52 -5.12
CA ILE A 24 -6.52 -7.07 -5.03
C ILE A 24 -6.12 -6.59 -3.64
N ARG A 25 -6.54 -7.30 -2.58
CA ARG A 25 -6.26 -6.92 -1.18
C ARG A 25 -4.76 -6.93 -0.87
N ILE A 26 -4.03 -7.99 -1.25
CA ILE A 26 -2.57 -8.05 -1.11
C ILE A 26 -1.87 -6.92 -1.87
N GLY A 27 -2.28 -6.67 -3.12
CA GLY A 27 -1.71 -5.57 -3.90
C GLY A 27 -2.04 -4.19 -3.30
N GLY A 28 -3.27 -4.01 -2.81
CA GLY A 28 -3.77 -2.77 -2.22
C GLY A 28 -3.01 -2.35 -0.96
N ASP A 29 -2.68 -3.32 -0.10
CA ASP A 29 -1.90 -3.09 1.13
C ASP A 29 -0.55 -2.39 0.86
N VAL A 30 0.04 -2.61 -0.32
CA VAL A 30 1.30 -2.00 -0.75
C VAL A 30 1.07 -0.81 -1.69
N ALA A 31 0.07 -0.90 -2.57
CA ALA A 31 -0.23 0.13 -3.56
C ALA A 31 -0.68 1.44 -2.93
N ILE A 32 -1.46 1.38 -1.84
CA ILE A 32 -1.91 2.57 -1.12
C ILE A 32 -0.71 3.38 -0.57
N PRO A 33 0.17 2.82 0.29
CA PRO A 33 1.32 3.58 0.79
C PRO A 33 2.33 3.93 -0.31
N ALA A 34 2.48 3.11 -1.36
CA ALA A 34 3.30 3.46 -2.52
C ALA A 34 2.77 4.69 -3.27
N SER A 35 1.44 4.80 -3.42
CA SER A 35 0.80 5.96 -4.04
C SER A 35 0.98 7.22 -3.20
N VAL A 36 0.84 7.12 -1.88
CA VAL A 36 1.11 8.23 -0.95
C VAL A 36 2.58 8.67 -1.03
N LEU A 37 3.51 7.74 -1.14
CA LEU A 37 4.93 8.05 -1.36
C LEU A 37 5.15 8.82 -2.67
N CYS A 38 4.53 8.39 -3.77
CA CYS A 38 4.64 9.08 -5.06
C CYS A 38 4.10 10.52 -4.98
N ILE A 39 2.94 10.71 -4.33
CA ILE A 39 2.33 12.04 -4.13
C ILE A 39 3.22 12.93 -3.27
N THR A 40 3.68 12.45 -2.12
CA THR A 40 4.54 13.23 -1.21
C THR A 40 5.89 13.59 -1.83
N ARG A 41 6.48 12.68 -2.62
CA ARG A 41 7.66 12.97 -3.45
C ARG A 41 7.37 14.03 -4.50
N GLN A 42 6.21 13.97 -5.17
CA GLN A 42 5.77 15.00 -6.11
C GLN A 42 5.70 16.37 -5.44
N LEU A 43 5.04 16.43 -4.29
CA LEU A 43 4.87 17.65 -3.50
C LEU A 43 6.21 18.22 -3.01
N GLU A 44 7.15 17.39 -2.55
CA GLU A 44 8.50 17.83 -2.14
C GLU A 44 9.23 18.54 -3.26
N SER A 45 9.26 17.96 -4.45
CA SER A 45 9.96 18.55 -5.59
C SER A 45 9.31 19.85 -6.07
N ILE A 46 8.00 19.98 -5.90
CA ILE A 46 7.29 21.22 -6.20
C ILE A 46 7.68 22.27 -5.15
N ALA A 47 7.61 21.95 -3.85
CA ALA A 47 7.99 22.84 -2.76
C ALA A 47 9.47 23.27 -2.84
N ALA A 48 10.36 22.38 -3.30
CA ALA A 48 11.77 22.66 -3.54
C ALA A 48 12.02 23.57 -4.75
N ALA A 49 10.98 23.91 -5.53
CA ALA A 49 11.05 24.61 -6.82
C ALA A 49 11.91 23.91 -7.90
N ARG A 50 12.31 22.64 -7.68
CA ARG A 50 13.10 21.83 -8.64
C ARG A 50 12.35 21.58 -9.94
N THR A 51 11.02 21.63 -9.90
CA THR A 51 10.18 21.38 -11.08
C THR A 51 10.40 22.42 -12.20
N ALA A 52 10.81 23.65 -11.85
CA ALA A 52 11.10 24.70 -12.82
C ALA A 52 12.38 24.44 -13.63
N SER A 53 13.33 23.67 -13.09
CA SER A 53 14.61 23.36 -13.72
C SER A 53 14.65 21.99 -14.42
N PHE A 54 13.54 21.24 -14.45
CA PHE A 54 13.53 19.91 -15.07
C PHE A 54 13.49 19.96 -16.58
N SER A 55 14.44 19.25 -17.21
CA SER A 55 14.40 18.92 -18.62
C SER A 55 13.27 17.93 -18.94
N ALA A 56 12.95 17.75 -20.23
CA ALA A 56 11.99 16.74 -20.67
C ALA A 56 12.43 15.32 -20.28
N GLN A 57 13.74 15.05 -20.27
CA GLN A 57 14.30 13.77 -19.86
C GLN A 57 14.13 13.51 -18.36
N ASP A 58 14.35 14.53 -17.52
CA ASP A 58 14.17 14.43 -16.08
C ASP A 58 12.70 14.13 -15.71
N ARG A 59 11.76 14.77 -16.41
CA ARG A 59 10.33 14.51 -16.22
C ARG A 59 9.97 13.06 -16.54
N ARG A 60 10.47 12.51 -17.65
CA ARG A 60 10.24 11.10 -18.03
C ARG A 60 10.86 10.13 -17.01
N ARG A 61 12.12 10.36 -16.61
CA ARG A 61 12.80 9.52 -15.62
C ARG A 61 12.03 9.51 -14.30
N ARG A 62 11.50 10.66 -13.89
CA ARG A 62 10.69 10.75 -12.67
C ARG A 62 9.38 9.98 -12.78
N GLN A 63 8.64 10.14 -13.87
CA GLN A 63 7.42 9.39 -14.15
C GLN A 63 7.67 7.87 -14.14
N LEU A 64 8.78 7.42 -14.72
CA LEU A 64 9.17 6.00 -14.69
C LEU A 64 9.44 5.51 -13.28
N VAL A 65 10.11 6.32 -12.44
CA VAL A 65 10.33 5.96 -11.03
C VAL A 65 9.02 5.92 -10.25
N ASP A 66 8.13 6.90 -10.43
CA ASP A 66 6.83 6.92 -9.75
C ASP A 66 5.95 5.74 -10.22
N LEU A 67 6.03 5.35 -11.50
CA LEU A 67 5.36 4.14 -12.01
C LEU A 67 5.97 2.86 -11.42
N ALA A 68 7.29 2.78 -11.33
CA ALA A 68 7.98 1.64 -10.73
C ALA A 68 7.62 1.48 -9.25
N ILE A 69 7.50 2.57 -8.49
CA ILE A 69 7.09 2.55 -7.09
C ILE A 69 5.59 2.24 -6.97
N GLY A 70 4.74 2.96 -7.70
CA GLY A 70 3.28 2.88 -7.56
C GLY A 70 2.65 1.61 -8.14
N LEU A 71 3.27 0.99 -9.14
CA LEU A 71 2.75 -0.23 -9.79
C LEU A 71 3.75 -1.38 -9.71
N GLY A 72 5.03 -1.12 -9.98
CA GLY A 72 6.06 -2.17 -9.98
C GLY A 72 6.21 -2.85 -8.62
N LEU A 73 6.30 -2.07 -7.55
CA LEU A 73 6.47 -2.62 -6.20
C LEU A 73 5.26 -3.44 -5.72
N PRO A 74 3.99 -2.97 -5.85
CA PRO A 74 2.82 -3.82 -5.53
C PRO A 74 2.75 -5.12 -6.33
N VAL A 75 3.10 -5.07 -7.62
CA VAL A 75 3.15 -6.28 -8.47
C VAL A 75 4.25 -7.22 -7.99
N LEU A 76 5.44 -6.70 -7.66
CA LEU A 76 6.54 -7.48 -7.13
C LEU A 76 6.17 -8.16 -5.81
N VAL A 77 5.61 -7.41 -4.85
CA VAL A 77 5.20 -7.98 -3.56
C VAL A 77 4.09 -9.01 -3.75
N LYS A 78 3.14 -8.79 -4.67
CA LYS A 78 2.13 -9.78 -5.01
C LYS A 78 2.73 -11.07 -5.57
N ILE A 79 3.78 -10.98 -6.41
CA ILE A 79 4.49 -12.15 -6.92
C ILE A 79 5.22 -12.85 -5.76
N LEU A 80 5.95 -12.11 -4.92
CA LEU A 80 6.67 -12.66 -3.77
C LEU A 80 5.74 -13.28 -2.73
N HIS A 81 4.51 -12.78 -2.60
CA HIS A 81 3.49 -13.35 -1.72
C HIS A 81 3.20 -14.81 -2.06
N THR A 82 3.34 -15.24 -3.32
CA THR A 82 3.18 -16.66 -3.69
C THR A 82 4.14 -17.58 -2.94
N VAL A 83 5.34 -17.12 -2.57
CA VAL A 83 6.32 -17.93 -1.82
C VAL A 83 5.83 -18.27 -0.42
N VAL A 84 5.00 -17.40 0.15
CA VAL A 84 4.50 -17.47 1.53
C VAL A 84 2.98 -17.62 1.56
N GLN A 85 2.37 -18.01 0.45
CA GLN A 85 0.94 -18.25 0.37
C GLN A 85 0.67 -19.70 0.78
N GLY A 86 0.08 -19.91 1.96
CA GLY A 86 -0.20 -21.25 2.47
C GLY A 86 -1.29 -21.96 1.64
N HIS A 87 -2.39 -21.26 1.43
CA HIS A 87 -3.53 -21.76 0.65
C HIS A 87 -4.24 -20.63 -0.08
N ARG A 88 -5.28 -20.96 -0.83
CA ARG A 88 -5.89 -20.03 -1.81
C ARG A 88 -6.44 -18.76 -1.17
N TYR A 89 -7.28 -18.89 -0.15
CA TYR A 89 -7.86 -17.80 0.65
C TYR A 89 -8.66 -18.37 1.83
N ASP A 90 -8.90 -17.55 2.85
CA ASP A 90 -9.85 -17.84 3.92
C ASP A 90 -11.14 -17.05 3.74
N ILE A 91 -12.23 -17.58 4.29
CA ILE A 91 -13.51 -16.87 4.35
C ILE A 91 -13.84 -16.61 5.82
N LEU A 92 -13.84 -15.34 6.19
CA LEU A 92 -14.25 -14.86 7.51
C LEU A 92 -15.70 -14.39 7.49
N LYS A 93 -16.52 -14.87 8.43
CA LYS A 93 -17.91 -14.41 8.60
C LYS A 93 -17.93 -12.91 8.91
N GLY A 94 -18.72 -12.14 8.16
CA GLY A 94 -18.85 -10.68 8.31
C GLY A 94 -17.76 -9.83 7.62
N VAL A 95 -16.58 -10.39 7.35
CA VAL A 95 -15.47 -9.70 6.66
C VAL A 95 -15.37 -10.11 5.17
N GLY A 96 -15.66 -11.38 4.88
CA GLY A 96 -15.54 -11.95 3.54
C GLY A 96 -14.18 -12.62 3.30
N CYS A 97 -13.72 -12.58 2.05
CA CYS A 97 -12.54 -13.32 1.61
C CYS A 97 -11.24 -12.59 1.94
N ILE A 98 -10.32 -13.28 2.62
CA ILE A 98 -9.02 -12.77 3.02
C ILE A 98 -7.89 -13.63 2.44
N PRO A 99 -6.75 -13.02 2.08
CA PRO A 99 -5.62 -13.78 1.57
C PRO A 99 -4.97 -14.58 2.71
N SER A 100 -4.73 -15.87 2.47
CA SER A 100 -3.93 -16.68 3.37
C SER A 100 -2.45 -16.33 3.22
N THR A 101 -1.78 -16.13 4.35
CA THR A 101 -0.34 -15.87 4.41
C THR A 101 0.25 -16.75 5.49
N TYR A 102 1.23 -17.57 5.11
CA TYR A 102 1.95 -18.45 6.01
C TYR A 102 2.94 -17.64 6.87
N TRP A 103 2.60 -17.48 8.14
CA TRP A 103 3.38 -16.67 9.08
C TRP A 103 4.72 -17.31 9.41
N SER A 104 5.75 -16.81 8.74
CA SER A 104 7.11 -17.32 8.79
C SER A 104 8.10 -16.18 8.53
N LEU A 105 9.39 -16.45 8.75
CA LEU A 105 10.44 -15.43 8.59
C LEU A 105 10.46 -14.82 7.18
N PRO A 106 10.32 -15.60 6.09
CA PRO A 106 10.21 -15.04 4.75
C PRO A 106 9.00 -14.12 4.59
N ALA A 107 7.86 -14.39 5.22
CA ALA A 107 6.65 -13.56 5.07
C ALA A 107 6.89 -12.13 5.59
N ILE A 108 7.70 -11.98 6.64
CA ILE A 108 8.07 -10.67 7.20
C ILE A 108 8.77 -9.83 6.14
N PHE A 109 9.84 -10.36 5.56
CA PHE A 109 10.69 -9.62 4.62
C PHE A 109 10.06 -9.47 3.23
N LEU A 110 9.29 -10.46 2.78
CA LEU A 110 8.72 -10.46 1.44
C LEU A 110 7.44 -9.62 1.33
N VAL A 111 6.66 -9.49 2.41
CA VAL A 111 5.31 -8.91 2.35
C VAL A 111 5.04 -7.92 3.47
N VAL A 112 5.26 -8.31 4.73
CA VAL A 112 4.78 -7.54 5.91
C VAL A 112 5.50 -6.20 6.06
N ILE A 113 6.80 -6.13 5.78
CA ILE A 113 7.63 -4.95 6.06
C ILE A 113 7.38 -3.78 5.09
N TRP A 114 6.98 -4.08 3.84
CA TRP A 114 6.91 -3.09 2.76
C TRP A 114 5.94 -1.94 3.02
N PRO A 115 4.69 -2.16 3.48
CA PRO A 115 3.78 -1.08 3.81
C PRO A 115 4.35 -0.13 4.87
N LEU A 116 5.05 -0.65 5.88
CA LEU A 116 5.65 0.17 6.94
C LEU A 116 6.81 1.01 6.41
N VAL A 117 7.71 0.39 5.64
CA VAL A 117 8.84 1.08 5.00
C VAL A 117 8.35 2.22 4.10
N LEU A 118 7.35 1.94 3.25
CA LEU A 118 6.78 2.94 2.36
C LEU A 118 6.14 4.11 3.11
N ASN A 119 5.40 3.84 4.19
CA ASN A 119 4.81 4.90 5.02
C ASN A 119 5.88 5.75 5.72
N ILE A 120 6.95 5.14 6.23
CA ILE A 120 8.07 5.89 6.86
C ILE A 120 8.73 6.80 5.83
N ILE A 121 9.04 6.28 4.64
CA ILE A 121 9.66 7.08 3.57
C ILE A 121 8.71 8.22 3.15
N ALA A 122 7.40 7.94 3.00
CA ALA A 122 6.41 8.95 2.68
C ALA A 122 6.31 10.03 3.76
N ALA A 123 6.40 9.66 5.04
CA ALA A 123 6.42 10.59 6.17
C ALA A 123 7.62 11.54 6.10
N VAL A 124 8.81 11.02 5.79
CA VAL A 124 10.01 11.84 5.60
C VAL A 124 9.81 12.85 4.47
N TYR A 125 9.32 12.42 3.31
CA TYR A 125 9.04 13.34 2.19
C TYR A 125 7.95 14.37 2.53
N ALA A 126 6.90 13.98 3.25
CA ALA A 126 5.85 14.90 3.69
C ALA A 126 6.42 16.00 4.61
N VAL A 127 7.27 15.63 5.57
CA VAL A 127 7.92 16.58 6.48
C VAL A 127 8.85 17.52 5.71
N LEU A 128 9.66 16.99 4.79
CA LEU A 128 10.54 17.81 3.95
C LEU A 128 9.75 18.79 3.08
N ALA A 129 8.69 18.32 2.43
CA ALA A 129 7.83 19.14 1.58
C ALA A 129 7.14 20.25 2.39
N MET A 130 6.66 19.93 3.60
CA MET A 130 6.06 20.90 4.51
C MET A 130 7.07 21.95 4.97
N ARG A 131 8.27 21.55 5.38
CA ARG A 131 9.34 22.48 5.78
C ARG A 131 9.72 23.45 4.66
N LEU A 132 9.90 22.93 3.44
CA LEU A 132 10.22 23.74 2.26
C LEU A 132 9.09 24.70 1.91
N PHE A 133 7.85 24.24 1.98
CA PHE A 133 6.68 25.07 1.74
C PHE A 133 6.59 26.23 2.73
N VAL A 134 6.75 25.97 4.03
CA VAL A 134 6.71 27.01 5.07
C VAL A 134 7.85 28.01 4.88
N ALA A 135 9.08 27.52 4.64
CA ALA A 135 10.26 28.37 4.46
C ALA A 135 10.15 29.28 3.21
N ARG A 136 9.48 28.81 2.14
CA ARG A 136 9.41 29.52 0.86
C ARG A 136 8.01 30.04 0.52
N ARG A 137 7.07 30.07 1.47
CA ARG A 137 5.63 30.29 1.20
C ARG A 137 5.34 31.54 0.36
N TYR A 138 6.08 32.62 0.57
CA TYR A 138 5.90 33.88 -0.16
C TYR A 138 6.45 33.83 -1.59
N GLN A 139 7.62 33.22 -1.78
CA GLN A 139 8.20 33.00 -3.11
C GLN A 139 7.37 31.98 -3.90
N PHE A 140 6.87 30.96 -3.22
CA PHE A 140 6.08 29.88 -3.80
C PHE A 140 4.72 30.37 -4.32
N ALA A 141 4.03 31.24 -3.56
CA ALA A 141 2.80 31.89 -4.03
C ALA A 141 3.02 32.66 -5.34
N ARG A 142 4.10 33.45 -5.42
CA ARG A 142 4.46 34.20 -6.63
C ARG A 142 4.88 33.31 -7.80
N LEU A 143 5.64 32.25 -7.54
CA LEU A 143 6.07 31.29 -8.58
C LEU A 143 4.89 30.52 -9.18
N LEU A 144 3.89 30.14 -8.37
CA LEU A 144 2.70 29.45 -8.85
C LEU A 144 1.80 30.35 -9.71
N GLU A 145 1.64 31.61 -9.32
CA GLU A 145 0.92 32.61 -10.11
C GLU A 145 1.63 32.90 -11.45
N ALA A 146 2.95 33.05 -11.43
CA ALA A 146 3.73 33.33 -12.63
C ALA A 146 3.84 32.14 -13.60
N SER A 147 3.84 30.91 -13.09
CA SER A 147 4.11 29.71 -13.91
C SER A 147 2.91 29.16 -14.67
N LYS A 148 1.72 29.77 -14.58
CA LYS A 148 0.44 29.20 -15.07
C LYS A 148 0.32 27.70 -14.72
N SER A 149 0.84 27.31 -13.56
CA SER A 149 0.89 25.91 -13.14
C SER A 149 -0.54 25.40 -12.99
N ALA A 150 -0.79 24.16 -13.42
CA ALA A 150 -2.08 23.49 -13.24
C ALA A 150 -2.46 23.28 -11.76
N VAL A 151 -1.54 23.55 -10.82
CA VAL A 151 -1.72 23.40 -9.38
C VAL A 151 -1.71 24.79 -8.73
N SER A 152 -2.80 25.17 -8.04
CA SER A 152 -2.86 26.39 -7.24
C SER A 152 -2.32 26.16 -5.82
N THR A 153 -1.92 27.24 -5.13
CA THR A 153 -1.44 27.18 -3.73
C THR A 153 -2.44 26.50 -2.80
N SER A 154 -3.74 26.78 -2.96
CA SER A 154 -4.82 26.15 -2.18
C SER A 154 -4.90 24.64 -2.43
N ARG A 155 -4.81 24.19 -3.68
CA ARG A 155 -4.81 22.76 -4.03
C ARG A 155 -3.59 22.05 -3.43
N PHE A 156 -2.42 22.69 -3.50
CA PHE A 156 -1.18 22.17 -2.93
C PHE A 156 -1.29 21.96 -1.41
N VAL A 157 -1.78 22.97 -0.67
CA VAL A 157 -1.97 22.88 0.79
C VAL A 157 -2.96 21.77 1.15
N ARG A 158 -4.08 21.66 0.44
CA ARG A 158 -5.06 20.59 0.65
C ARG A 158 -4.45 19.20 0.44
N LEU A 159 -3.69 19.01 -0.64
CA LEU A 159 -3.01 17.75 -0.92
C LEU A 159 -1.98 17.41 0.15
N MET A 160 -1.21 18.40 0.63
CA MET A 160 -0.25 18.22 1.72
C MET A 160 -0.93 17.79 3.02
N ALA A 161 -2.04 18.46 3.38
CA ALA A 161 -2.82 18.12 4.57
C ALA A 161 -3.41 16.71 4.48
N LEU A 162 -4.02 16.36 3.34
CA LEU A 162 -4.58 15.03 3.10
C LEU A 162 -3.51 13.93 3.18
N ALA A 163 -2.36 14.12 2.54
CA ALA A 163 -1.26 13.15 2.59
C ALA A 163 -0.69 13.00 4.02
N SER A 164 -0.54 14.11 4.75
CA SER A 164 -0.04 14.09 6.12
C SER A 164 -1.02 13.40 7.07
N LEU A 165 -2.32 13.72 6.98
CA LEU A 165 -3.37 13.07 7.75
C LEU A 165 -3.44 11.56 7.47
N GLN A 166 -3.36 11.19 6.18
CA GLN A 166 -3.31 9.80 5.78
C GLN A 166 -2.14 9.06 6.42
N ILE A 167 -0.95 9.64 6.46
CA ILE A 167 0.24 9.02 7.09
C ILE A 167 0.07 8.90 8.60
N ILE A 168 -0.40 9.97 9.26
CA ILE A 168 -0.63 10.02 10.72
C ILE A 168 -1.65 8.96 11.16
N TYR A 169 -2.66 8.67 10.32
CA TYR A 169 -3.66 7.65 10.61
C TYR A 169 -3.20 6.25 10.16
N ALA A 170 -2.75 6.11 8.92
CA ALA A 170 -2.46 4.80 8.32
C ALA A 170 -1.25 4.13 8.95
N PHE A 171 -0.21 4.87 9.33
CA PHE A 171 1.00 4.28 9.91
C PHE A 171 0.74 3.64 11.28
N PRO A 172 0.14 4.32 12.27
CA PRO A 172 -0.19 3.70 13.56
C PRO A 172 -1.17 2.54 13.43
N VAL A 173 -2.20 2.66 12.58
CA VAL A 173 -3.16 1.58 12.34
C VAL A 173 -2.46 0.37 11.73
N ALA A 174 -1.65 0.55 10.69
CA ALA A 174 -0.91 -0.53 10.08
C ALA A 174 0.04 -1.20 11.08
N LEU A 175 0.76 -0.41 11.88
CA LEU A 175 1.67 -0.91 12.90
C LEU A 175 0.93 -1.72 13.98
N ALA A 176 -0.18 -1.18 14.51
CA ALA A 176 -1.01 -1.87 15.50
C ALA A 176 -1.55 -3.20 14.97
N LEU A 177 -2.06 -3.22 13.73
CA LEU A 177 -2.54 -4.46 13.09
C LEU A 177 -1.41 -5.48 12.93
N ARG A 178 -0.20 -5.06 12.56
CA ARG A 178 0.95 -5.98 12.49
C ARG A 178 1.33 -6.50 13.87
N ILE A 179 1.40 -5.65 14.89
CA ILE A 179 1.71 -6.06 16.26
C ILE A 179 0.69 -7.08 16.76
N LEU A 180 -0.61 -6.81 16.58
CA LEU A 180 -1.66 -7.75 16.94
C LEU A 180 -1.46 -9.09 16.25
N GLN A 181 -1.18 -9.07 14.94
CA GLN A 181 -0.94 -10.29 14.18
C GLN A 181 0.29 -11.07 14.64
N PHE A 182 1.38 -10.39 15.02
CA PHE A 182 2.57 -11.00 15.60
C PHE A 182 2.32 -11.66 16.96
N VAL A 183 1.38 -11.14 17.74
CA VAL A 183 1.05 -11.67 19.07
C VAL A 183 0.02 -12.79 19.00
N THR A 184 -0.92 -12.73 18.06
CA THR A 184 -2.03 -13.69 17.98
C THR A 184 -1.77 -14.87 17.05
N VAL A 185 -0.94 -14.70 16.01
CA VAL A 185 -0.67 -15.76 15.04
C VAL A 185 0.65 -16.45 15.40
N PRO A 186 0.64 -17.77 15.66
CA PRO A 186 1.85 -18.50 15.96
C PRO A 186 2.81 -18.46 14.78
N PHE A 187 4.07 -18.21 15.08
CA PHE A 187 5.12 -18.17 14.07
C PHE A 187 5.56 -19.58 13.71
N ALA A 188 5.48 -19.93 12.44
CA ALA A 188 5.86 -21.24 11.94
C ALA A 188 7.17 -21.18 11.16
N LYS A 189 7.94 -22.27 11.23
CA LYS A 189 9.20 -22.40 10.49
C LYS A 189 8.91 -22.63 9.01
N TYR A 190 9.70 -21.99 8.14
CA TYR A 190 9.62 -22.23 6.71
C TYR A 190 10.42 -23.50 6.36
N ASP A 191 9.74 -24.64 6.32
CA ASP A 191 10.37 -25.95 6.04
C ASP A 191 10.33 -26.34 4.54
N GLY A 192 10.19 -25.36 3.65
CA GLY A 192 10.26 -25.52 2.19
C GLY A 192 8.93 -25.34 1.45
N TRP A 193 9.02 -25.15 0.13
CA TRP A 193 7.88 -24.83 -0.73
C TRP A 193 6.74 -25.87 -0.64
N GLN A 194 7.10 -27.16 -0.63
CA GLN A 194 6.13 -28.26 -0.60
C GLN A 194 5.27 -28.26 0.68
N ASN A 195 5.88 -27.92 1.82
CA ASN A 195 5.18 -27.86 3.11
C ASN A 195 4.25 -26.66 3.20
N VAL A 196 4.71 -25.49 2.71
CA VAL A 196 3.89 -24.27 2.71
C VAL A 196 2.69 -24.40 1.76
N HIS A 197 2.86 -25.03 0.60
CA HIS A 197 1.81 -25.21 -0.40
C HIS A 197 1.06 -26.54 -0.28
N TYR A 198 1.26 -27.27 0.81
CA TYR A 198 0.58 -28.54 1.02
C TYR A 198 -0.93 -28.29 1.13
N GLY A 199 -1.71 -28.96 0.28
CA GLY A 199 -3.16 -28.75 0.27
C GLY A 199 -3.61 -27.36 -0.19
N PHE A 200 -2.85 -26.67 -1.04
CA PHE A 200 -3.11 -25.29 -1.49
C PHE A 200 -4.56 -25.00 -1.95
N GLY A 201 -5.25 -26.01 -2.50
CA GLY A 201 -6.65 -25.91 -2.93
C GLY A 201 -7.68 -25.87 -1.79
N TYR A 202 -7.24 -26.07 -0.54
CA TYR A 202 -8.07 -26.00 0.65
C TYR A 202 -8.56 -24.57 0.88
N ILE A 203 -9.83 -24.45 1.30
CA ILE A 203 -10.48 -23.19 1.63
C ILE A 203 -10.96 -23.29 3.06
N GLU A 204 -10.25 -22.64 3.97
CA GLU A 204 -10.65 -22.58 5.37
C GLU A 204 -11.84 -21.64 5.55
N ARG A 205 -12.81 -22.06 6.36
CA ARG A 205 -13.96 -21.24 6.75
C ARG A 205 -13.96 -21.12 8.26
N VAL A 206 -13.60 -19.95 8.75
CA VAL A 206 -13.62 -19.68 10.19
C VAL A 206 -15.01 -19.14 10.53
N THR A 207 -15.85 -20.01 11.07
CA THR A 207 -17.12 -19.62 11.70
C THR A 207 -16.80 -19.14 13.11
N ALA A 208 -17.14 -17.88 13.41
CA ALA A 208 -17.18 -17.43 14.79
C ALA A 208 -18.37 -18.13 15.47
N ASP A 209 -18.05 -19.05 16.37
CA ASP A 209 -18.95 -19.50 17.43
C ASP A 209 -18.98 -18.45 18.55
#